data_AF-A0A1M5G1S3-F1
#
_entry.id   AF-A0A1M5G1S3-F1
#
_cell.length_a   1.000
_cell.length_b   1.000
_cell.length_c   1.000
_cell.angle_alpha   90.00
_cell.angle_beta   90.00
_cell.angle_gamma   90.00
#
_symmetry.space_group_name_H-M   'P 1'
#
loop_
_entity.id
_entity.type
_entity.pdbx_description
1 polymer ?
#
loop_
_entity_poly.entity_id
_entity_poly.type
_entity_poly.pdbx_seq_one_letter_code
_entity_poly.pdbx_strand_id
1 'polypeptide(L)'
;MHNRLTGWGVLLLSLFLSVLTSCSKKDNNSPVISVAFESFSHGIPPSGEVIMKIVASAPVPNETIIPFSLIGSAMVGTDYEIKATSFVFAAGTNVAEVKVITKPSFDKTKSLKVTLRDMPAGIKPGNLLFTEIGIALKDILIYSFESKSVTMTESADINLTLQTGAGTFVAEKELRIPVEFMEGTTAIEGRNFSFDGPKEFVIPAGKSKGTVKLKLIKQEAGKDVIMMKLTGLNQYYAAGNFDKTKITIFGGAYEKLKGSWKYKGFTNREWLAQSTEHLNDSPAALPGKNTDKDLLIFGDNGMKIEMTGDVKNYFKDATLLNMGEVTEVLQETAGFPLRVKMMLVKVSAMNVNFSATKSKIRPGELGLRIFKEGPKEILEVTIRDYEPTDFLANTYKEYQSYGDTPVMKTMPIRYHFERAN
;
A
#
# COMPACT_ATOMS: atom_id res chain seq x y z
N MET A 1 16.60 39.81 -77.80
CA MET A 1 15.78 38.74 -78.39
C MET A 1 14.36 38.91 -77.88
N HIS A 2 13.42 39.16 -78.81
CA HIS A 2 11.96 38.96 -78.76
C HIS A 2 11.15 39.40 -77.52
N ASN A 3 10.00 40.07 -77.60
CA ASN A 3 9.30 40.84 -78.62
C ASN A 3 8.06 41.45 -77.92
N ARG A 4 7.76 42.73 -78.17
CA ARG A 4 6.41 43.36 -78.37
C ARG A 4 5.32 43.23 -77.28
N LEU A 5 4.88 44.36 -76.69
CA LEU A 5 3.73 45.23 -77.10
C LEU A 5 2.38 44.50 -76.93
N THR A 6 1.45 44.96 -76.08
CA THR A 6 0.44 46.02 -76.32
C THR A 6 -0.27 46.29 -74.95
N GLY A 7 -0.93 47.39 -74.61
CA GLY A 7 -1.51 48.52 -75.34
C GLY A 7 -2.93 48.80 -74.79
N TRP A 8 -3.02 49.86 -73.97
CA TRP A 8 -4.13 50.84 -73.81
C TRP A 8 -5.55 50.43 -73.36
N GLY A 9 -6.15 51.28 -72.50
CA GLY A 9 -7.59 51.38 -72.32
C GLY A 9 -8.04 52.12 -71.05
N VAL A 10 -8.17 53.44 -71.12
CA VAL A 10 -8.85 54.29 -70.13
C VAL A 10 -10.37 54.21 -70.34
N LEU A 11 -11.19 54.14 -69.27
CA LEU A 11 -12.55 54.67 -69.30
C LEU A 11 -13.06 55.04 -67.89
N LEU A 12 -13.42 56.31 -67.71
CA LEU A 12 -14.19 56.86 -66.59
C LEU A 12 -15.63 56.30 -66.58
N LEU A 13 -16.22 56.11 -65.39
CA LEU A 13 -17.65 56.40 -65.20
C LEU A 13 -18.00 56.68 -63.73
N SER A 14 -18.38 57.94 -63.49
CA SER A 14 -19.10 58.43 -62.31
C SER A 14 -20.48 57.80 -62.19
N LEU A 15 -20.94 57.42 -60.98
CA LEU A 15 -22.37 57.24 -60.74
C LEU A 15 -22.83 57.76 -59.37
N PHE A 16 -23.99 58.41 -59.47
CA PHE A 16 -24.73 59.24 -58.55
C PHE A 16 -25.11 58.62 -57.19
N LEU A 17 -25.12 59.51 -56.19
CA LEU A 17 -25.79 59.38 -54.91
C LEU A 17 -27.32 59.45 -55.11
N SER A 18 -28.06 58.47 -54.57
CA SER A 18 -29.50 58.59 -54.33
C SER A 18 -29.79 58.22 -52.87
N VAL A 19 -30.28 59.21 -52.14
CA VAL A 19 -30.74 59.09 -50.76
C VAL A 19 -32.17 58.55 -50.81
N LEU A 20 -32.37 57.33 -50.34
CA LEU A 20 -33.70 56.84 -49.97
C LEU A 20 -33.81 56.86 -48.45
N THR A 21 -34.59 57.81 -47.97
CA THR A 21 -35.15 57.86 -46.61
C THR A 21 -36.08 56.67 -46.42
N SER A 22 -35.56 55.60 -45.82
CA SER A 22 -36.38 54.50 -45.32
C SER A 22 -37.02 54.94 -44.00
N CYS A 23 -38.32 55.20 -44.02
CA CYS A 23 -39.16 55.12 -42.84
C CYS A 23 -39.20 53.66 -42.38
N SER A 24 -38.21 53.23 -41.58
CA SER A 24 -38.38 52.04 -40.78
C SER A 24 -39.46 52.34 -39.74
N LYS A 25 -40.60 51.66 -39.88
CA LYS A 25 -41.49 51.43 -38.75
C LYS A 25 -40.59 51.00 -37.59
N LYS A 26 -40.62 51.74 -36.49
CA LYS A 26 -40.04 51.27 -35.23
C LYS A 26 -40.85 50.04 -34.84
N ASP A 27 -40.41 48.87 -35.30
CA ASP A 27 -40.74 47.63 -34.64
C ASP A 27 -40.24 47.79 -33.21
N ASN A 28 -41.18 48.02 -32.30
CA ASN A 28 -40.94 48.15 -30.87
C ASN A 28 -40.61 46.76 -30.27
N ASN A 29 -39.85 45.94 -30.99
CA ASN A 29 -39.23 44.74 -30.45
C ASN A 29 -38.05 45.19 -29.61
N SER A 30 -38.35 45.67 -28.40
CA SER A 30 -37.36 45.68 -27.34
C SER A 30 -36.70 44.30 -27.32
N PRO A 31 -35.36 44.21 -27.34
CA PRO A 31 -34.69 42.93 -27.39
C PRO A 31 -35.18 42.06 -26.24
N VAL A 32 -35.69 40.89 -26.57
CA VAL A 32 -36.18 39.94 -25.58
C VAL A 32 -34.98 39.48 -24.75
N ILE A 33 -34.91 39.95 -23.50
CA ILE A 33 -33.82 39.60 -22.59
C ILE A 33 -34.06 38.19 -22.08
N SER A 34 -33.11 37.28 -22.32
CA SER A 34 -33.13 35.94 -21.74
C SER A 34 -32.08 35.81 -20.65
N VAL A 35 -32.35 34.99 -19.64
CA VAL A 35 -31.45 34.79 -18.49
C VAL A 35 -31.15 33.32 -18.29
N ALA A 36 -29.87 32.99 -18.10
CA ALA A 36 -29.39 31.64 -17.81
C ALA A 36 -28.22 31.69 -16.83
N PHE A 37 -27.93 30.57 -16.15
CA PHE A 37 -26.67 30.38 -15.46
C PHE A 37 -25.50 30.42 -16.44
N GLU A 38 -24.36 30.95 -15.99
CA GLU A 38 -23.10 30.96 -16.76
C GLU A 38 -22.52 29.54 -16.92
N SER A 39 -22.72 28.68 -15.92
CA SER A 39 -22.13 27.34 -15.87
C SER A 39 -23.11 26.33 -15.29
N PHE A 40 -23.08 25.11 -15.84
CA PHE A 40 -23.93 23.99 -15.41
C PHE A 40 -23.55 23.49 -14.01
N SER A 41 -22.28 23.59 -13.63
CA SER A 41 -21.79 23.09 -12.35
C SER A 41 -20.62 23.91 -11.81
N HIS A 42 -20.53 23.99 -10.49
CA HIS A 42 -19.42 24.59 -9.76
C HIS A 42 -18.78 23.55 -8.82
N GLY A 43 -17.48 23.33 -8.97
CA GLY A 43 -16.68 22.58 -8.00
C GLY A 43 -16.46 23.41 -6.74
N ILE A 44 -16.51 22.77 -5.56
CA ILE A 44 -16.21 23.44 -4.29
C ILE A 44 -14.69 23.65 -4.16
N PRO A 45 -14.19 24.90 -4.18
CA PRO A 45 -12.76 25.16 -4.00
C PRO A 45 -12.34 24.94 -2.53
N PRO A 46 -11.03 24.83 -2.25
CA PRO A 46 -10.54 24.70 -0.88
C PRO A 46 -10.95 25.82 0.08
N SER A 47 -11.28 27.01 -0.44
CA SER A 47 -11.82 28.13 0.37
C SER A 47 -13.25 27.88 0.85
N GLY A 48 -13.96 26.91 0.27
CA GLY A 48 -15.37 26.63 0.50
C GLY A 48 -16.32 27.65 -0.15
N GLU A 49 -15.81 28.74 -0.72
CA GLU A 49 -16.62 29.82 -1.30
C GLU A 49 -16.93 29.54 -2.78
N VAL A 50 -18.21 29.44 -3.09
CA VAL A 50 -18.71 29.23 -4.46
C VAL A 50 -19.50 30.45 -4.90
N ILE A 51 -19.12 31.03 -6.03
CA ILE A 51 -19.83 32.15 -6.65
C ILE A 51 -20.59 31.62 -7.87
N MET A 52 -21.91 31.69 -7.80
CA MET A 52 -22.80 31.39 -8.92
C MET A 52 -23.10 32.67 -9.68
N LYS A 53 -23.16 32.59 -11.01
CA LYS A 53 -23.52 33.72 -11.88
C LYS A 53 -24.68 33.36 -12.79
N ILE A 54 -25.59 34.31 -12.95
CA ILE A 54 -26.54 34.31 -14.06
C ILE A 54 -26.26 35.49 -14.98
N VAL A 55 -26.45 35.26 -16.27
CA VAL A 55 -26.14 36.21 -17.35
C VAL A 55 -27.42 36.49 -18.13
N ALA A 56 -27.70 37.78 -18.33
CA ALA A 56 -28.74 38.25 -19.22
C ALA A 56 -28.17 38.46 -20.63
N SER A 57 -28.96 38.15 -21.67
CA SER A 57 -28.54 38.30 -23.08
C SER A 57 -28.26 39.75 -23.49
N ALA A 58 -28.74 40.72 -22.71
CA ALA A 58 -28.45 42.14 -22.83
C ALA A 58 -28.58 42.80 -21.43
N PRO A 59 -28.03 44.01 -21.23
CA PRO A 59 -28.22 44.77 -20.00
C PRO A 59 -29.71 44.96 -19.64
N VAL A 60 -30.08 44.68 -18.39
CA VAL A 60 -31.47 44.90 -17.92
C VAL A 60 -31.72 46.40 -17.73
N PRO A 61 -32.86 46.93 -18.20
CA PRO A 61 -33.13 48.37 -18.13
C PRO A 61 -33.42 48.86 -16.71
N ASN A 62 -33.92 47.99 -15.84
CA ASN A 62 -34.27 48.28 -14.44
C ASN A 62 -33.69 47.19 -13.53
N GLU A 63 -33.62 47.47 -12.23
CA GLU A 63 -33.30 46.43 -11.25
C GLU A 63 -34.24 45.24 -11.43
N THR A 64 -33.66 44.05 -11.57
CA THR A 64 -34.40 42.83 -11.88
C THR A 64 -34.04 41.74 -10.87
N ILE A 65 -35.04 41.25 -10.16
CA ILE A 65 -34.91 40.22 -9.12
C ILE A 65 -35.40 38.89 -9.67
N ILE A 66 -34.58 37.85 -9.62
CA ILE A 66 -34.93 36.50 -10.07
C ILE A 66 -34.79 35.53 -8.89
N PRO A 67 -35.90 35.06 -8.29
CA PRO A 67 -35.88 34.08 -7.22
C PRO A 67 -35.26 32.75 -7.66
N PHE A 68 -34.76 31.99 -6.68
CA PHE A 68 -34.34 30.61 -6.91
C PHE A 68 -34.82 29.67 -5.81
N SER A 69 -34.90 28.39 -6.14
CA SER A 69 -35.14 27.30 -5.19
C SER A 69 -33.88 26.44 -5.04
N LEU A 70 -33.62 25.97 -3.83
CA LEU A 70 -32.55 25.03 -3.51
C LEU A 70 -33.12 23.62 -3.38
N ILE A 71 -32.54 22.67 -4.10
CA ILE A 71 -32.91 21.26 -4.10
C ILE A 71 -31.60 20.45 -4.00
N GLY A 72 -31.64 19.24 -3.45
CA GLY A 72 -30.47 18.35 -3.39
C GLY A 72 -30.38 17.65 -2.05
N SER A 73 -29.29 16.92 -1.86
CA SER A 73 -29.00 16.19 -0.62
C SER A 73 -28.20 17.03 0.39
N ALA A 74 -27.61 18.15 -0.05
CA ALA A 74 -26.98 19.12 0.84
C ALA A 74 -28.01 19.99 1.57
N MET A 75 -27.81 20.17 2.88
CA MET A 75 -28.71 20.89 3.78
C MET A 75 -28.11 22.25 4.20
N VAL A 76 -28.94 23.29 4.14
CA VAL A 76 -28.62 24.63 4.69
C VAL A 76 -28.29 24.50 6.18
N GLY A 77 -27.26 25.21 6.64
CA GLY A 77 -26.80 25.22 8.03
C GLY A 77 -25.87 24.05 8.39
N THR A 78 -26.04 22.89 7.76
CA THR A 78 -25.20 21.69 8.00
C THR A 78 -24.06 21.59 6.99
N ASP A 79 -24.36 21.65 5.70
CA ASP A 79 -23.38 21.47 4.62
C ASP A 79 -22.91 22.82 4.06
N TYR A 80 -23.78 23.83 4.05
CA TYR A 80 -23.47 25.16 3.51
C TYR A 80 -24.33 26.27 4.15
N GLU A 81 -23.93 27.52 3.91
CA GLU A 81 -24.65 28.73 4.26
C GLU A 81 -24.87 29.58 3.00
N ILE A 82 -26.09 30.10 2.87
CA ILE A 82 -26.50 31.01 1.80
C ILE A 82 -27.50 31.99 2.41
N LYS A 83 -27.29 33.30 2.18
CA LYS A 83 -28.18 34.35 2.72
C LYS A 83 -29.18 34.86 1.68
N ALA A 84 -28.82 34.81 0.40
CA ALA A 84 -29.68 35.25 -0.68
C ALA A 84 -30.78 34.22 -0.97
N THR A 85 -31.91 34.69 -1.46
CA THR A 85 -33.02 33.88 -1.98
C THR A 85 -33.33 34.19 -3.45
N SER A 86 -32.59 35.15 -4.03
CA SER A 86 -32.74 35.62 -5.40
C SER A 86 -31.42 36.15 -5.94
N PHE A 87 -31.28 36.16 -7.26
CA PHE A 87 -30.27 36.95 -7.96
C PHE A 87 -30.84 38.35 -8.22
N VAL A 88 -29.98 39.38 -8.11
CA VAL A 88 -30.38 40.78 -8.31
C VAL A 88 -29.46 41.39 -9.36
N PHE A 89 -30.02 41.72 -10.53
CA PHE A 89 -29.34 42.54 -11.53
C PHE A 89 -29.55 44.01 -11.21
N ALA A 90 -28.47 44.79 -11.14
CA ALA A 90 -28.58 46.24 -11.13
C ALA A 90 -28.98 46.76 -12.53
N ALA A 91 -29.68 47.90 -12.58
CA ALA A 91 -30.03 48.53 -13.85
C ALA A 91 -28.76 48.82 -14.69
N GLY A 92 -28.83 48.53 -15.99
CA GLY A 92 -27.71 48.67 -16.93
C GLY A 92 -26.68 47.55 -16.87
N THR A 93 -26.88 46.51 -16.04
CA THR A 93 -25.98 45.35 -15.95
C THR A 93 -26.58 44.10 -16.60
N ASN A 94 -25.74 43.13 -16.94
CA ASN A 94 -26.15 41.86 -17.51
C ASN A 94 -25.63 40.64 -16.74
N VAL A 95 -25.06 40.84 -15.54
CA VAL A 95 -24.58 39.77 -14.66
C VAL A 95 -25.11 39.99 -13.25
N ALA A 96 -25.59 38.92 -12.62
CA ALA A 96 -25.94 38.90 -11.21
C ALA A 96 -25.27 37.70 -10.53
N GLU A 97 -24.81 37.88 -9.29
CA GLU A 97 -24.03 36.89 -8.57
C GLU A 97 -24.67 36.53 -7.22
N VAL A 98 -24.54 35.27 -6.82
CA VAL A 98 -24.91 34.78 -5.49
C VAL A 98 -23.78 33.93 -4.94
N LYS A 99 -23.39 34.20 -3.69
CA LYS A 99 -22.34 33.49 -2.96
C LYS A 99 -22.92 32.40 -2.06
N VAL A 100 -22.33 31.22 -2.12
CA VAL A 100 -22.57 30.08 -1.21
C VAL A 100 -21.29 29.77 -0.46
N ILE A 101 -21.36 29.62 0.86
CA ILE A 101 -20.23 29.22 1.70
C ILE A 101 -20.45 27.77 2.13
N THR A 102 -19.63 26.86 1.63
CA THR A 102 -19.67 25.45 2.03
C THR A 102 -18.84 25.21 3.29
N LYS A 103 -19.29 24.28 4.13
CA LYS A 103 -18.60 23.91 5.36
C LYS A 103 -17.56 22.82 5.07
N PRO A 104 -16.46 22.71 5.85
CA PRO A 104 -15.49 21.61 5.72
C PRO A 104 -16.06 20.19 5.93
N SER A 105 -17.30 20.10 6.42
CA SER A 105 -18.07 18.87 6.59
C SER A 105 -18.94 18.51 5.38
N PHE A 106 -18.83 19.24 4.26
CA PHE A 106 -19.62 18.97 3.06
C PHE A 106 -19.27 17.57 2.52
N ASP A 107 -20.24 16.65 2.56
CA ASP A 107 -20.03 15.29 2.09
C ASP A 107 -19.87 15.27 0.55
N LYS A 108 -18.80 14.65 0.05
CA LYS A 108 -18.51 14.49 -1.38
C LYS A 108 -19.62 13.80 -2.19
N THR A 109 -20.51 13.06 -1.55
CA THR A 109 -21.67 12.40 -2.19
C THR A 109 -22.89 13.31 -2.28
N LYS A 110 -22.87 14.47 -1.61
CA LYS A 110 -23.95 15.44 -1.65
C LYS A 110 -23.79 16.42 -2.79
N SER A 111 -24.92 16.97 -3.21
CA SER A 111 -24.98 18.08 -4.17
C SER A 111 -26.04 19.09 -3.78
N LEU A 112 -25.83 20.33 -4.21
CA LEU A 112 -26.78 21.43 -4.12
C LEU A 112 -27.14 21.88 -5.53
N LYS A 113 -28.40 21.72 -5.90
CA LYS A 113 -28.98 22.20 -7.15
C LYS A 113 -29.73 23.50 -6.92
N VAL A 114 -29.35 24.54 -7.63
CA VAL A 114 -29.99 25.86 -7.58
C VAL A 114 -30.77 26.06 -8.87
N THR A 115 -32.07 26.33 -8.78
CA THR A 115 -32.97 26.43 -9.94
C THR A 115 -33.67 27.79 -9.94
N LEU A 116 -33.62 28.52 -11.05
CA LEU A 116 -34.33 29.79 -11.21
C LEU A 116 -35.85 29.56 -11.19
N ARG A 117 -36.57 30.45 -10.53
CA ARG A 117 -38.04 30.42 -10.39
C ARG A 117 -38.62 31.79 -10.71
N ASP A 118 -39.92 31.81 -10.98
CA ASP A 118 -40.74 33.02 -11.04
C ASP A 118 -40.14 34.14 -11.91
N MET A 119 -39.83 33.82 -13.18
CA MET A 119 -39.24 34.77 -14.13
C MET A 119 -40.09 36.05 -14.25
N PRO A 120 -39.51 37.24 -14.01
CA PRO A 120 -40.23 38.51 -14.12
C PRO A 120 -40.75 38.79 -15.53
N ALA A 121 -41.78 39.61 -15.64
CA ALA A 121 -42.31 40.06 -16.92
C ALA A 121 -41.22 40.73 -17.78
N GLY A 122 -41.17 40.39 -19.06
CA GLY A 122 -40.16 40.93 -19.99
C GLY A 122 -38.83 40.17 -19.99
N ILE A 123 -38.60 39.26 -19.04
CA ILE A 123 -37.46 38.35 -19.01
C ILE A 123 -37.93 36.96 -19.46
N LYS A 124 -37.18 36.33 -20.38
CA LYS A 124 -37.42 34.95 -20.78
C LYS A 124 -36.40 33.99 -20.15
N PRO A 125 -36.78 32.73 -19.90
CA PRO A 125 -35.80 31.71 -19.57
C PRO A 125 -34.82 31.49 -20.73
N GLY A 126 -33.53 31.47 -20.43
CA GLY A 126 -32.50 31.00 -21.35
C GLY A 126 -32.33 29.48 -21.28
N ASN A 127 -31.22 28.99 -21.85
CA ASN A 127 -31.00 27.55 -22.06
C ASN A 127 -30.58 26.78 -20.80
N LEU A 128 -30.12 27.46 -19.76
CA LEU A 128 -29.62 26.84 -18.53
C LEU A 128 -30.25 27.50 -17.29
N LEU A 129 -31.31 26.89 -16.77
CA LEU A 129 -32.10 27.43 -15.64
C LEU A 129 -31.73 26.82 -14.29
N PHE A 130 -30.73 25.95 -14.25
CA PHE A 130 -30.19 25.42 -13.01
C PHE A 130 -28.67 25.29 -13.08
N THR A 131 -28.06 25.26 -11.91
CA THR A 131 -26.64 24.90 -11.72
C THR A 131 -26.49 23.96 -10.53
N GLU A 132 -25.42 23.18 -10.50
CA GLU A 132 -25.12 22.22 -9.43
C GLU A 132 -23.81 22.56 -8.73
N ILE A 133 -23.80 22.55 -7.40
CA ILE A 133 -22.61 22.73 -6.56
C ILE A 133 -22.30 21.39 -5.89
N GLY A 134 -21.05 20.96 -5.99
CA GLY A 134 -20.55 19.75 -5.36
C GLY A 134 -19.03 19.64 -5.47
N ILE A 135 -18.44 18.57 -4.91
CA ILE A 135 -17.02 18.30 -5.10
C ILE A 135 -16.83 17.63 -6.46
N ALA A 136 -16.03 18.24 -7.35
CA ALA A 136 -15.83 17.67 -8.68
C ALA A 136 -15.02 16.36 -8.59
N LEU A 137 -15.34 15.38 -9.43
CA LEU A 137 -14.66 14.06 -9.41
C LEU A 137 -13.14 14.17 -9.57
N LYS A 138 -12.66 15.11 -10.37
CA LYS A 138 -11.21 15.37 -10.55
C LYS A 138 -10.53 15.90 -9.28
N ASP A 139 -11.29 16.48 -8.35
CA ASP A 139 -10.79 17.03 -7.09
C ASP A 139 -10.92 16.02 -5.94
N ILE A 140 -11.63 14.90 -6.15
CA ILE A 140 -11.67 13.78 -5.19
C ILE A 140 -10.40 12.97 -5.34
N LEU A 141 -9.59 12.90 -4.28
CA LEU A 141 -8.38 12.10 -4.19
C LEU A 141 -8.70 10.72 -3.59
N ILE A 142 -8.73 9.70 -4.43
CA ILE A 142 -8.92 8.30 -4.05
C ILE A 142 -7.58 7.74 -3.56
N TYR A 143 -7.54 7.29 -2.32
CA TYR A 143 -6.37 6.61 -1.74
C TYR A 143 -6.62 5.11 -1.63
N SER A 144 -5.63 4.30 -2.00
CA SER A 144 -5.69 2.86 -1.79
C SER A 144 -4.32 2.35 -1.39
N PHE A 145 -4.25 1.57 -0.31
CA PHE A 145 -3.11 0.68 -0.11
C PHE A 145 -3.02 -0.26 -1.31
N GLU A 146 -1.80 -0.65 -1.72
CA GLU A 146 -1.62 -1.58 -2.85
C GLU A 146 -2.03 -3.02 -2.51
N SER A 147 -2.14 -3.35 -1.21
CA SER A 147 -2.51 -4.69 -0.74
C SER A 147 -3.28 -4.65 0.58
N LYS A 148 -4.27 -5.54 0.74
CA LYS A 148 -5.02 -5.74 2.00
C LYS A 148 -4.13 -6.22 3.14
N SER A 149 -3.03 -6.92 2.81
CA SER A 149 -2.09 -7.44 3.78
C SER A 149 -0.66 -7.41 3.27
N VAL A 150 0.28 -7.15 4.17
CA VAL A 150 1.73 -7.19 3.93
C VAL A 150 2.38 -8.07 4.99
N THR A 151 3.43 -8.79 4.62
CA THR A 151 4.23 -9.58 5.56
C THR A 151 5.51 -8.82 5.91
N MET A 152 5.81 -8.70 7.21
CA MET A 152 7.07 -8.14 7.71
C MET A 152 7.93 -9.24 8.33
N THR A 153 9.16 -9.41 7.81
CA THR A 153 10.20 -10.26 8.41
C THR A 153 11.20 -9.40 9.18
N GLU A 154 12.13 -8.72 8.50
CA GLU A 154 13.05 -7.72 9.08
C GLU A 154 12.58 -6.30 8.81
N SER A 155 11.97 -6.08 7.65
CA SER A 155 11.35 -4.82 7.24
C SER A 155 10.14 -5.07 6.36
N ALA A 156 9.32 -4.06 6.18
CA ALA A 156 8.23 -4.08 5.21
C ALA A 156 8.08 -2.71 4.55
N ASP A 157 7.85 -2.72 3.23
CA ASP A 157 7.46 -1.55 2.46
C ASP A 157 5.94 -1.60 2.28
N ILE A 158 5.26 -0.58 2.81
CA ILE A 158 3.82 -0.42 2.73
C ILE A 158 3.59 0.66 1.69
N ASN A 159 2.91 0.34 0.59
CA ASN A 159 2.69 1.26 -0.52
C ASN A 159 1.26 1.78 -0.55
N LEU A 160 1.13 3.07 -0.85
CA LEU A 160 -0.11 3.78 -1.09
C LEU A 160 -0.11 4.32 -2.52
N THR A 161 -1.22 4.14 -3.22
CA THR A 161 -1.49 4.79 -4.52
C THR A 161 -2.61 5.80 -4.39
N LEU A 162 -2.45 6.92 -5.08
CA LEU A 162 -3.43 7.99 -5.21
C LEU A 162 -3.92 8.09 -6.67
N GLN A 163 -5.23 8.31 -6.82
CA GLN A 163 -5.91 8.56 -8.09
C GLN A 163 -6.96 9.66 -7.89
N THR A 164 -7.43 10.29 -8.96
CA THR A 164 -8.61 11.15 -8.87
C THR A 164 -9.87 10.34 -9.13
N GLY A 165 -11.03 10.83 -8.71
CA GLY A 165 -12.32 10.28 -9.15
C GLY A 165 -12.54 10.33 -10.67
N ALA A 166 -11.73 11.09 -11.40
CA ALA A 166 -11.73 11.16 -12.87
C ALA A 166 -10.64 10.29 -13.53
N GLY A 167 -9.79 9.59 -12.76
CA GLY A 167 -8.74 8.71 -13.27
C GLY A 167 -7.35 9.07 -12.72
N THR A 168 -6.38 9.31 -13.61
CA THR A 168 -4.97 9.50 -13.23
C THR A 168 -4.78 10.72 -12.34
N PHE A 169 -3.85 10.61 -11.39
CA PHE A 169 -3.40 11.70 -10.51
C PHE A 169 -1.88 11.78 -10.55
N VAL A 170 -1.33 12.98 -10.39
CA VAL A 170 0.05 13.24 -9.95
C VAL A 170 0.03 14.41 -8.98
N ALA A 171 0.84 14.36 -7.94
CA ALA A 171 0.92 15.43 -6.96
C ALA A 171 1.64 16.65 -7.55
N GLU A 172 1.02 17.83 -7.54
CA GLU A 172 1.64 19.08 -8.02
C GLU A 172 2.79 19.53 -7.11
N LYS A 173 2.68 19.21 -5.81
CA LYS A 173 3.66 19.44 -4.76
C LYS A 173 3.73 18.22 -3.86
N GLU A 174 4.75 18.13 -3.02
CA GLU A 174 4.84 17.06 -2.03
C GLU A 174 3.58 17.01 -1.16
N LEU A 175 2.99 15.81 -1.04
CA LEU A 175 1.88 15.53 -0.14
C LEU A 175 2.34 14.62 0.99
N ARG A 176 1.87 14.90 2.20
CA ARG A 176 2.13 14.12 3.40
C ARG A 176 0.80 13.65 3.96
N ILE A 177 0.63 12.34 4.12
CA ILE A 177 -0.61 11.74 4.62
C ILE A 177 -0.28 10.86 5.83
N PRO A 178 -0.64 11.28 7.05
CA PRO A 178 -0.27 10.54 8.26
C PRO A 178 -1.03 9.22 8.37
N VAL A 179 -0.44 8.30 9.14
CA VAL A 179 -1.03 6.99 9.44
C VAL A 179 -1.35 6.85 10.92
N GLU A 180 -2.37 6.06 11.22
CA GLU A 180 -2.70 5.65 12.57
C GLU A 180 -2.93 4.13 12.65
N PHE A 181 -2.82 3.61 13.87
CA PHE A 181 -3.08 2.20 14.14
C PHE A 181 -4.52 2.00 14.58
N MET A 182 -5.10 0.91 14.09
CA MET A 182 -6.46 0.52 14.42
C MET A 182 -6.49 -0.44 15.60
N GLU A 183 -7.67 -0.58 16.20
CA GLU A 183 -8.00 -1.71 17.07
C GLU A 183 -7.67 -3.04 16.39
N GLY A 184 -7.14 -3.99 17.16
CA GLY A 184 -6.59 -5.25 16.65
C GLY A 184 -5.09 -5.20 16.28
N THR A 185 -4.45 -4.03 16.39
CA THR A 185 -2.98 -3.95 16.42
C THR A 185 -2.47 -4.53 17.72
N THR A 186 -1.67 -5.61 17.63
CA THR A 186 -1.10 -6.29 18.79
C THR A 186 0.34 -5.85 19.05
N ALA A 187 1.12 -5.61 17.98
CA ALA A 187 2.50 -5.15 18.05
C ALA A 187 2.61 -3.69 18.55
N ILE A 188 3.66 -3.41 19.33
CA ILE A 188 3.87 -2.11 19.96
C ILE A 188 4.97 -1.34 19.22
N GLU A 189 4.66 -0.14 18.72
CA GLU A 189 5.64 0.77 18.13
C GLU A 189 6.75 1.14 19.14
N GLY A 190 8.01 1.15 18.71
CA GLY A 190 9.19 1.37 19.55
C GLY A 190 9.68 0.13 20.33
N ARG A 191 8.87 -0.94 20.40
CA ARG A 191 9.25 -2.22 21.03
C ARG A 191 9.36 -3.37 20.03
N ASN A 192 8.31 -3.57 19.24
CA ASN A 192 8.25 -4.65 18.26
C ASN A 192 8.70 -4.16 16.88
N PHE A 193 8.36 -2.93 16.52
CA PHE A 193 8.71 -2.33 15.24
C PHE A 193 8.92 -0.82 15.36
N SER A 194 9.54 -0.23 14.35
CA SER A 194 9.69 1.23 14.18
C SER A 194 9.44 1.63 12.73
N PHE A 195 9.18 2.91 12.50
CA PHE A 195 9.22 3.50 11.16
C PHE A 195 10.67 3.74 10.75
N ASP A 196 11.00 3.42 9.50
CA ASP A 196 12.24 3.83 8.85
C ASP A 196 11.98 5.10 8.04
N GLY A 197 11.87 6.22 8.77
CA GLY A 197 11.42 7.50 8.24
C GLY A 197 10.21 8.05 9.00
N PRO A 198 9.48 9.01 8.42
CA PRO A 198 8.35 9.64 9.09
C PRO A 198 7.13 8.71 9.14
N LYS A 199 6.27 8.92 10.15
CA LYS A 199 4.99 8.20 10.34
C LYS A 199 3.89 8.71 9.41
N GLU A 200 4.21 8.83 8.14
CA GLU A 200 3.30 9.33 7.11
C GLU A 200 3.77 8.88 5.73
N PHE A 201 2.83 8.76 4.80
CA PHE A 201 3.16 8.62 3.40
C PHE A 201 3.64 9.95 2.86
N VAL A 202 4.82 9.95 2.24
CA VAL A 202 5.32 11.08 1.45
C VAL A 202 5.12 10.75 -0.02
N ILE A 203 4.34 11.57 -0.72
CA ILE A 203 4.11 11.51 -2.17
C ILE A 203 4.83 12.71 -2.79
N PRO A 204 6.00 12.50 -3.42
CA PRO A 204 6.75 13.60 -4.03
C PRO A 204 5.98 14.28 -5.17
N ALA A 205 6.35 15.52 -5.49
CA ALA A 205 5.85 16.20 -6.68
C ALA A 205 6.09 15.35 -7.95
N GLY A 206 5.10 15.31 -8.84
CA GLY A 206 5.09 14.49 -10.05
C GLY A 206 4.87 12.99 -9.82
N LYS A 207 4.58 12.56 -8.58
CA LYS A 207 4.29 11.15 -8.25
C LYS A 207 2.86 10.99 -7.78
N SER A 208 2.38 9.75 -7.84
CA SER A 208 1.05 9.33 -7.38
C SER A 208 1.11 8.23 -6.33
N LYS A 209 2.33 7.84 -5.92
CA LYS A 209 2.57 6.77 -4.98
C LYS A 209 3.46 7.27 -3.85
N GLY A 210 3.20 6.76 -2.66
CA GLY A 210 4.04 6.95 -1.48
C GLY A 210 4.33 5.59 -0.84
N THR A 211 5.44 5.52 -0.11
CA THR A 211 5.83 4.33 0.64
C THR A 211 6.13 4.71 2.07
N VAL A 212 5.61 3.92 3.01
CA VAL A 212 6.00 3.89 4.41
C VAL A 212 6.84 2.64 4.62
N LYS A 213 8.02 2.79 5.24
CA LYS A 213 8.91 1.67 5.56
C LYS A 213 8.83 1.38 7.06
N LEU A 214 8.66 0.11 7.40
CA LEU A 214 8.73 -0.39 8.77
C LEU A 214 9.96 -1.27 8.95
N LYS A 215 10.55 -1.23 10.15
CA LYS A 215 11.63 -2.11 10.60
C LYS A 215 11.17 -2.91 11.81
N LEU A 216 11.44 -4.21 11.80
CA LEU A 216 11.30 -5.07 12.97
C LEU A 216 12.39 -4.70 13.98
N ILE A 217 12.00 -4.47 15.23
CA ILE A 217 12.91 -4.32 16.36
C ILE A 217 13.05 -5.68 17.07
N LYS A 218 11.90 -6.29 17.40
CA LYS A 218 11.85 -7.52 18.20
C LYS A 218 10.56 -8.29 17.96
N GLN A 219 10.67 -9.60 17.81
CA GLN A 219 9.53 -10.52 17.85
C GLN A 219 9.15 -10.85 19.30
N GLU A 220 7.86 -10.84 19.59
CA GLU A 220 7.30 -11.14 20.90
C GLU A 220 5.97 -11.89 20.74
N ALA A 221 5.74 -12.85 21.62
CA ALA A 221 4.52 -13.65 21.68
C ALA A 221 3.24 -12.82 21.59
N GLY A 222 2.38 -13.13 20.62
CA GLY A 222 1.10 -12.43 20.44
C GLY A 222 1.24 -10.94 20.07
N LYS A 223 2.41 -10.49 19.62
CA LYS A 223 2.72 -9.12 19.16
C LYS A 223 3.06 -9.10 17.67
N ASP A 224 2.19 -9.70 16.87
CA ASP A 224 2.44 -10.10 15.49
C ASP A 224 1.56 -9.38 14.45
N VAL A 225 0.70 -8.45 14.85
CA VAL A 225 -0.24 -7.75 13.96
C VAL A 225 -0.14 -6.25 14.12
N ILE A 226 -0.06 -5.53 12.99
CA ILE A 226 -0.24 -4.08 12.90
C ILE A 226 -1.38 -3.82 11.92
N MET A 227 -2.45 -3.19 12.38
CA MET A 227 -3.57 -2.74 11.55
C MET A 227 -3.38 -1.25 11.28
N MET A 228 -3.10 -0.87 10.03
CA MET A 228 -2.78 0.51 9.65
C MET A 228 -3.86 1.10 8.75
N LYS A 229 -4.22 2.36 9.00
CA LYS A 229 -5.06 3.19 8.13
C LYS A 229 -4.52 4.62 8.04
N LEU A 230 -4.99 5.39 7.07
CA LEU A 230 -4.69 6.82 6.98
C LEU A 230 -5.51 7.60 8.01
N THR A 231 -4.98 8.75 8.45
CA THR A 231 -5.66 9.69 9.35
C THR A 231 -5.52 11.13 8.84
N GLY A 232 -6.22 12.09 9.45
CA GLY A 232 -6.16 13.51 9.04
C GLY A 232 -6.75 13.80 7.66
N LEU A 233 -7.66 12.95 7.17
CA LEU A 233 -8.30 13.10 5.86
C LEU A 233 -9.43 14.13 5.90
N ASN A 234 -9.50 14.99 4.88
CA ASN A 234 -10.60 15.95 4.70
C ASN A 234 -11.65 15.45 3.69
N GLN A 235 -12.67 16.26 3.40
CA GLN A 235 -13.78 15.93 2.51
C GLN A 235 -13.39 15.53 1.07
N TYR A 236 -12.17 15.89 0.62
CA TYR A 236 -11.69 15.56 -0.72
C TYR A 236 -11.09 14.16 -0.83
N TYR A 237 -10.88 13.45 0.28
CA TYR A 237 -10.35 12.08 0.24
C TYR A 237 -11.46 11.04 0.15
N ALA A 238 -11.23 10.00 -0.64
CA ALA A 238 -12.09 8.84 -0.72
C ALA A 238 -11.29 7.54 -0.62
N ALA A 239 -11.83 6.55 0.09
CA ALA A 239 -11.26 5.21 0.11
C ALA A 239 -11.39 4.56 -1.26
N GLY A 240 -10.29 3.96 -1.75
CA GLY A 240 -10.26 3.08 -2.90
C GLY A 240 -10.47 1.62 -2.49
N ASN A 241 -9.83 0.70 -3.21
CA ASN A 241 -10.00 -0.74 -3.02
C ASN A 241 -9.64 -1.19 -1.60
N PHE A 242 -8.52 -0.69 -1.06
CA PHE A 242 -8.04 -1.02 0.28
C PHE A 242 -7.83 0.29 1.07
N ASP A 243 -8.73 0.58 1.99
CA ASP A 243 -8.73 1.76 2.87
C ASP A 243 -7.87 1.59 4.13
N LYS A 244 -7.46 0.34 4.38
CA LYS A 244 -6.59 -0.11 5.47
C LYS A 244 -5.75 -1.30 5.00
N THR A 245 -4.69 -1.59 5.73
CA THR A 245 -3.86 -2.77 5.50
C THR A 245 -3.46 -3.46 6.80
N LYS A 246 -3.39 -4.79 6.77
CA LYS A 246 -2.87 -5.61 7.86
C LYS A 246 -1.40 -5.94 7.58
N ILE A 247 -0.48 -5.44 8.39
CA ILE A 247 0.89 -5.93 8.40
C ILE A 247 0.97 -7.07 9.42
N THR A 248 1.29 -8.27 8.93
CA THR A 248 1.55 -9.42 9.79
C THR A 248 3.06 -9.54 9.98
N ILE A 249 3.52 -9.44 11.23
CA ILE A 249 4.88 -9.77 11.62
C ILE A 249 4.96 -11.28 11.60
N PHE A 250 5.36 -11.81 10.45
CA PHE A 250 5.19 -13.22 10.18
C PHE A 250 6.52 -13.94 10.25
N GLY A 251 6.53 -15.02 11.03
CA GLY A 251 7.23 -16.24 10.64
C GLY A 251 6.21 -17.21 10.03
N GLY A 252 6.15 -17.31 8.70
CA GLY A 252 5.15 -18.17 8.06
C GLY A 252 5.34 -19.66 8.15
N ALA A 253 6.59 -20.04 8.31
CA ALA A 253 6.95 -21.37 8.76
C ALA A 253 6.91 -21.48 10.29
N TYR A 254 6.98 -20.37 11.05
CA TYR A 254 7.06 -20.41 12.51
C TYR A 254 5.74 -20.80 13.19
N GLU A 255 4.60 -20.26 12.74
CA GLU A 255 3.30 -20.71 13.27
C GLU A 255 3.07 -22.21 13.01
N LYS A 256 3.58 -22.73 11.88
CA LYS A 256 3.56 -24.17 11.62
C LYS A 256 4.52 -24.95 12.51
N LEU A 257 5.61 -24.35 13.00
CA LEU A 257 6.55 -24.96 13.93
C LEU A 257 6.01 -25.07 15.35
N LYS A 258 5.07 -24.22 15.78
CA LYS A 258 4.59 -24.23 17.16
C LYS A 258 4.11 -25.61 17.62
N GLY A 259 4.37 -25.91 18.89
CA GLY A 259 4.09 -27.20 19.51
C GLY A 259 5.33 -28.09 19.62
N SER A 260 5.08 -29.33 20.00
CA SER A 260 6.11 -30.31 20.30
C SER A 260 6.39 -31.21 19.11
N TRP A 261 7.66 -31.52 18.88
CA TRP A 261 8.13 -32.40 17.84
C TRP A 261 9.04 -33.45 18.45
N LYS A 262 8.66 -34.72 18.34
CA LYS A 262 9.41 -35.87 18.84
C LYS A 262 10.41 -36.35 17.80
N TYR A 263 11.63 -36.68 18.22
CA TYR A 263 12.64 -37.22 17.33
C TYR A 263 12.12 -38.45 16.58
N LYS A 264 12.42 -38.51 15.29
CA LYS A 264 12.02 -39.61 14.39
C LYS A 264 13.23 -40.31 13.78
N GLY A 265 14.28 -39.58 13.41
CA GLY A 265 15.46 -40.21 12.82
C GLY A 265 16.57 -39.26 12.37
N PHE A 266 17.75 -39.84 12.17
CA PHE A 266 18.93 -39.20 11.58
C PHE A 266 18.98 -39.57 10.09
N THR A 267 18.47 -38.68 9.24
CA THR A 267 18.00 -39.05 7.90
C THR A 267 19.08 -39.09 6.83
N ASN A 268 20.16 -38.33 6.98
CA ASN A 268 21.29 -38.38 6.06
C ASN A 268 22.53 -39.09 6.66
N ARG A 269 22.35 -39.91 7.71
CA ARG A 269 23.46 -40.57 8.42
C ARG A 269 24.33 -41.44 7.52
N GLU A 270 23.71 -42.26 6.68
CA GLU A 270 24.42 -43.18 5.78
C GLU A 270 25.23 -42.41 4.73
N TRP A 271 24.61 -41.41 4.11
CA TRP A 271 25.28 -40.53 3.17
C TRP A 271 26.47 -39.80 3.81
N LEU A 272 26.31 -39.29 5.03
CA LEU A 272 27.37 -38.59 5.74
C LEU A 272 28.53 -39.55 6.04
N ALA A 273 28.24 -40.75 6.53
CA ALA A 273 29.25 -41.78 6.80
C ALA A 273 30.06 -42.17 5.55
N GLN A 274 29.39 -42.34 4.41
CA GLN A 274 30.05 -42.66 3.13
C GLN A 274 30.86 -41.46 2.61
N SER A 275 30.31 -40.25 2.70
CA SER A 275 30.94 -39.03 2.18
C SER A 275 32.22 -38.67 2.93
N THR A 276 32.35 -39.11 4.19
CA THR A 276 33.51 -38.83 5.05
C THR A 276 34.42 -40.03 5.28
N GLU A 277 34.18 -41.17 4.62
CA GLU A 277 34.93 -42.42 4.83
C GLU A 277 36.44 -42.22 4.59
N HIS A 278 36.79 -41.48 3.54
CA HIS A 278 38.17 -41.19 3.15
C HIS A 278 38.96 -40.35 4.18
N LEU A 279 38.28 -39.78 5.18
CA LEU A 279 38.87 -38.90 6.20
C LEU A 279 39.10 -39.61 7.54
N ASN A 280 38.83 -40.92 7.61
CA ASN A 280 39.00 -41.76 8.79
C ASN A 280 38.22 -41.25 10.03
N ASP A 281 37.14 -40.50 9.83
CA ASP A 281 36.18 -40.20 10.89
C ASP A 281 35.27 -41.41 11.12
N SER A 282 35.09 -41.82 12.38
CA SER A 282 34.28 -43.01 12.70
C SER A 282 32.77 -42.74 12.55
N PRO A 283 32.05 -43.47 11.68
CA PRO A 283 30.59 -43.35 11.59
C PRO A 283 29.84 -43.77 12.87
N ALA A 284 30.49 -44.54 13.74
CA ALA A 284 29.93 -44.98 15.01
C ALA A 284 29.89 -43.85 16.06
N ALA A 285 30.69 -42.80 15.87
CA ALA A 285 30.71 -41.62 16.75
C ALA A 285 29.64 -40.59 16.40
N LEU A 286 28.96 -40.73 15.25
CA LEU A 286 27.89 -39.81 14.84
C LEU A 286 26.76 -39.77 15.89
N PRO A 287 26.20 -38.58 16.18
CA PRO A 287 25.19 -38.38 17.23
C PRO A 287 23.83 -38.97 16.85
N GLY A 288 23.70 -40.29 16.96
CA GLY A 288 22.52 -41.06 16.53
C GLY A 288 21.73 -41.72 17.65
N LYS A 289 22.19 -41.66 18.91
CA LYS A 289 21.54 -42.33 20.05
C LYS A 289 20.42 -41.45 20.61
N ASN A 290 19.33 -41.34 19.84
CA ASN A 290 18.16 -40.53 20.18
C ASN A 290 16.88 -41.39 20.10
N THR A 291 15.84 -40.95 20.81
CA THR A 291 14.55 -41.67 20.93
C THR A 291 13.40 -40.68 20.76
N ASP A 292 12.18 -41.17 20.57
CA ASP A 292 10.96 -40.35 20.49
C ASP A 292 10.64 -39.55 21.78
N LYS A 293 11.39 -39.77 22.87
CA LYS A 293 11.37 -38.94 24.08
C LYS A 293 12.18 -37.65 23.94
N ASP A 294 12.99 -37.52 22.88
CA ASP A 294 13.76 -36.30 22.59
C ASP A 294 12.87 -35.31 21.84
N LEU A 295 12.41 -34.28 22.54
CA LEU A 295 11.46 -33.30 22.05
C LEU A 295 12.13 -31.95 21.77
N LEU A 296 11.80 -31.40 20.60
CA LEU A 296 11.92 -29.97 20.30
C LEU A 296 10.55 -29.31 20.50
N ILE A 297 10.48 -28.30 21.36
CA ILE A 297 9.23 -27.61 21.69
C ILE A 297 9.35 -26.16 21.25
N PHE A 298 8.58 -25.77 20.23
CA PHE A 298 8.54 -24.40 19.75
C PHE A 298 7.34 -23.68 20.36
N GLY A 299 7.63 -22.59 21.07
CA GLY A 299 6.61 -21.70 21.63
C GLY A 299 6.78 -20.29 21.10
N ASP A 300 6.01 -19.36 21.64
CA ASP A 300 6.05 -17.97 21.18
C ASP A 300 7.37 -17.24 21.51
N ASN A 301 8.14 -17.76 22.48
CA ASN A 301 9.39 -17.16 22.95
C ASN A 301 10.65 -17.85 22.40
N GLY A 302 10.50 -18.79 21.46
CA GLY A 302 11.61 -19.56 20.88
C GLY A 302 11.46 -21.06 21.06
N MET A 303 12.59 -21.74 21.22
CA MET A 303 12.72 -23.19 21.30
C MET A 303 13.11 -23.62 22.71
N LYS A 304 12.45 -24.66 23.20
CA LYS A 304 12.83 -25.42 24.39
C LYS A 304 13.15 -26.86 24.03
N ILE A 305 13.94 -27.52 24.87
CA ILE A 305 14.26 -28.93 24.70
C ILE A 305 13.85 -29.79 25.88
N GLU A 306 13.37 -30.99 25.59
CA GLU A 306 13.24 -32.07 26.56
C GLU A 306 13.93 -33.29 25.95
N MET A 307 15.22 -33.49 26.26
CA MET A 307 16.05 -34.46 25.55
C MET A 307 16.99 -35.21 26.48
N THR A 308 17.18 -36.49 26.21
CA THR A 308 18.08 -37.41 26.90
C THR A 308 19.13 -38.03 25.98
N GLY A 309 18.85 -38.11 24.67
CA GLY A 309 19.75 -38.61 23.64
C GLY A 309 20.89 -37.67 23.27
N ASP A 310 21.67 -38.04 22.26
CA ASP A 310 22.84 -37.29 21.79
C ASP A 310 22.49 -35.85 21.37
N VAL A 311 21.33 -35.61 20.74
CA VAL A 311 20.91 -34.28 20.24
C VAL A 311 20.84 -33.20 21.34
N LYS A 312 20.69 -33.59 22.62
CA LYS A 312 20.74 -32.67 23.76
C LYS A 312 22.08 -31.95 23.90
N ASN A 313 23.14 -32.53 23.33
CA ASN A 313 24.50 -32.02 23.41
C ASN A 313 24.73 -30.85 22.43
N TYR A 314 23.81 -30.63 21.48
CA TYR A 314 23.82 -29.49 20.57
C TYR A 314 22.81 -28.43 20.99
N PHE A 315 21.54 -28.83 21.12
CA PHE A 315 20.45 -27.90 21.38
C PHE A 315 20.46 -27.38 22.81
N LYS A 316 19.89 -26.18 22.98
CA LYS A 316 19.61 -25.52 24.26
C LYS A 316 18.29 -24.78 24.15
N ASP A 317 17.70 -24.46 25.30
CA ASP A 317 16.65 -23.47 25.38
C ASP A 317 17.17 -22.14 24.82
N ALA A 318 16.48 -21.59 23.81
CA ALA A 318 16.98 -20.46 23.05
C ALA A 318 15.85 -19.68 22.38
N THR A 319 16.08 -18.39 22.16
CA THR A 319 15.23 -17.58 21.28
C THR A 319 15.63 -17.80 19.83
N LEU A 320 14.66 -17.68 18.92
CA LEU A 320 14.87 -17.84 17.48
C LEU A 320 14.61 -16.51 16.76
N LEU A 321 15.46 -16.19 15.78
CA LEU A 321 15.28 -15.07 14.86
C LEU A 321 15.25 -15.61 13.43
N ASN A 322 14.15 -15.39 12.71
CA ASN A 322 14.04 -15.80 11.31
C ASN A 322 14.99 -14.98 10.43
N MET A 323 15.80 -15.66 9.63
CA MET A 323 16.75 -15.07 8.67
C MET A 323 16.26 -15.18 7.21
N GLY A 324 15.03 -15.66 6.99
CA GLY A 324 14.41 -15.80 5.68
C GLY A 324 14.46 -17.24 5.14
N GLU A 325 14.18 -17.39 3.85
CA GLU A 325 14.21 -18.69 3.17
C GLU A 325 15.48 -18.83 2.33
N VAL A 326 16.08 -20.02 2.39
CA VAL A 326 17.20 -20.40 1.54
C VAL A 326 16.85 -21.64 0.73
N THR A 327 17.44 -21.75 -0.45
CA THR A 327 17.43 -23.01 -1.20
C THR A 327 18.49 -23.92 -0.62
N GLU A 328 18.08 -25.08 -0.14
CA GLU A 328 18.95 -26.13 0.38
C GLU A 328 19.04 -27.28 -0.61
N VAL A 329 20.24 -27.85 -0.74
CA VAL A 329 20.49 -29.03 -1.58
C VAL A 329 20.52 -30.25 -0.66
N LEU A 330 19.68 -31.25 -0.94
CA LEU A 330 19.70 -32.54 -0.23
C LEU A 330 20.70 -33.47 -0.94
N GLN A 331 21.97 -33.44 -0.48
CA GLN A 331 23.09 -34.16 -1.08
C GLN A 331 22.91 -35.68 -1.03
N GLU A 332 22.14 -36.17 -0.07
CA GLU A 332 21.84 -37.58 0.14
C GLU A 332 20.87 -38.18 -0.91
N THR A 333 20.27 -37.35 -1.77
CA THR A 333 19.34 -37.83 -2.81
C THR A 333 20.11 -38.33 -4.03
N ALA A 334 19.94 -39.61 -4.38
CA ALA A 334 20.58 -40.21 -5.55
C ALA A 334 20.19 -39.54 -6.88
N GLY A 335 21.15 -39.36 -7.79
CA GLY A 335 20.94 -38.72 -9.09
C GLY A 335 21.15 -37.21 -9.03
N PHE A 336 20.15 -36.43 -9.47
CA PHE A 336 20.20 -34.97 -9.37
C PHE A 336 19.79 -34.52 -7.96
N PRO A 337 20.65 -33.81 -7.21
CA PRO A 337 20.35 -33.42 -5.84
C PRO A 337 19.05 -32.63 -5.75
N LEU A 338 18.11 -33.10 -4.92
CA LEU A 338 16.84 -32.44 -4.73
C LEU A 338 17.07 -31.07 -4.06
N ARG A 339 16.43 -30.03 -4.59
CA ARG A 339 16.48 -28.68 -4.03
C ARG A 339 15.19 -28.38 -3.31
N VAL A 340 15.30 -27.96 -2.05
CA VAL A 340 14.15 -27.67 -1.19
C VAL A 340 14.26 -26.26 -0.63
N LYS A 341 13.13 -25.66 -0.29
CA LYS A 341 13.09 -24.40 0.46
C LYS A 341 13.07 -24.72 1.95
N MET A 342 14.01 -24.13 2.69
CA MET A 342 14.03 -24.18 4.15
C MET A 342 14.06 -22.77 4.72
N MET A 343 13.39 -22.60 5.86
CA MET A 343 13.54 -21.40 6.68
C MET A 343 14.87 -21.49 7.42
N LEU A 344 15.68 -20.44 7.34
CA LEU A 344 16.89 -20.31 8.13
C LEU A 344 16.58 -19.48 9.38
N VAL A 345 17.03 -19.93 10.55
CA VAL A 345 16.90 -19.18 11.80
C VAL A 345 18.25 -19.01 12.48
N LYS A 346 18.44 -17.87 13.13
CA LYS A 346 19.49 -17.66 14.13
C LYS A 346 18.97 -18.09 15.48
N VAL A 347 19.70 -18.99 16.14
CA VAL A 347 19.42 -19.50 17.48
C VAL A 347 20.33 -18.76 18.45
N SER A 348 19.79 -18.22 19.55
CA SER A 348 20.56 -17.38 20.47
C SER A 348 21.67 -18.10 21.22
N ALA A 349 21.51 -19.41 21.46
CA ALA A 349 22.49 -20.24 22.15
C ALA A 349 22.40 -21.69 21.67
N MET A 350 23.52 -22.24 21.22
CA MET A 350 23.70 -23.67 20.93
C MET A 350 25.11 -24.08 21.35
N ASN A 351 25.28 -25.34 21.74
CA ASN A 351 26.62 -25.89 21.93
C ASN A 351 27.15 -26.38 20.59
N VAL A 352 27.91 -25.53 19.89
CA VAL A 352 28.36 -25.86 18.52
C VAL A 352 29.37 -27.00 18.48
N ASN A 353 30.01 -27.34 19.60
CA ASN A 353 30.82 -28.56 19.68
C ASN A 353 30.02 -29.85 19.50
N PHE A 354 28.69 -29.80 19.72
CA PHE A 354 27.80 -30.96 19.70
C PHE A 354 28.39 -32.12 20.54
N SER A 355 28.85 -31.79 21.76
CA SER A 355 29.61 -32.70 22.61
C SER A 355 29.02 -32.74 24.02
N ALA A 356 29.08 -33.92 24.64
CA ALA A 356 28.73 -34.09 26.04
C ALA A 356 29.82 -33.59 27.00
N THR A 357 31.07 -33.51 26.53
CA THR A 357 32.25 -33.22 27.37
C THR A 357 32.90 -31.89 27.04
N LYS A 358 32.65 -31.33 25.85
CA LYS A 358 33.16 -30.04 25.40
C LYS A 358 32.01 -29.08 25.12
N SER A 359 32.24 -27.81 25.45
CA SER A 359 31.22 -26.78 25.30
C SER A 359 31.78 -25.51 24.67
N LYS A 360 31.14 -25.08 23.59
CA LYS A 360 31.27 -23.72 23.03
C LYS A 360 29.87 -23.22 22.77
N ILE A 361 29.32 -22.49 23.74
CA ILE A 361 27.98 -21.94 23.65
C ILE A 361 28.05 -20.58 22.96
N ARG A 362 27.40 -20.46 21.81
CA ARG A 362 27.27 -19.19 21.08
C ARG A 362 25.96 -19.16 20.28
N PRO A 363 25.55 -17.97 19.79
CA PRO A 363 24.57 -17.93 18.72
C PRO A 363 25.05 -18.69 17.48
N GLY A 364 24.11 -19.26 16.74
CA GLY A 364 24.40 -19.98 15.50
C GLY A 364 23.18 -20.13 14.60
N GLU A 365 23.32 -20.87 13.50
CA GLU A 365 22.27 -21.02 12.49
C GLU A 365 21.63 -22.42 12.48
N LEU A 366 20.34 -22.47 12.15
CA LEU A 366 19.56 -23.71 12.00
C LEU A 366 18.62 -23.63 10.78
N GLY A 367 18.63 -24.65 9.93
CA GLY A 367 17.68 -24.79 8.83
C GLY A 367 16.46 -25.61 9.26
N LEU A 368 15.25 -25.12 8.96
CA LEU A 368 13.98 -25.72 9.36
C LEU A 368 13.03 -25.84 8.16
N ARG A 369 12.47 -27.01 7.94
CA ARG A 369 11.47 -27.26 6.89
C ARG A 369 10.40 -28.22 7.41
N ILE A 370 9.13 -27.88 7.18
CA ILE A 370 8.00 -28.75 7.51
C ILE A 370 7.40 -29.32 6.22
N PHE A 371 7.12 -30.62 6.21
CA PHE A 371 6.40 -31.29 5.12
C PHE A 371 5.53 -32.43 5.68
N LYS A 372 4.76 -33.09 4.82
CA LYS A 372 3.93 -34.23 5.19
C LYS A 372 4.49 -35.53 4.66
N GLU A 373 4.43 -36.57 5.48
CA GLU A 373 4.60 -37.96 5.09
C GLU A 373 3.29 -38.72 5.39
N GLY A 374 2.44 -38.84 4.38
CA GLY A 374 1.06 -39.32 4.57
C GLY A 374 0.27 -38.37 5.50
N PRO A 375 -0.35 -38.88 6.59
CA PRO A 375 -1.08 -38.04 7.54
C PRO A 375 -0.18 -37.30 8.53
N LYS A 376 1.12 -37.64 8.59
CA LYS A 376 2.04 -37.13 9.61
C LYS A 376 2.73 -35.85 9.14
N GLU A 377 2.87 -34.89 10.05
CA GLU A 377 3.71 -33.72 9.84
C GLU A 377 5.13 -34.01 10.32
N ILE A 378 6.10 -33.70 9.46
CA ILE A 378 7.53 -33.91 9.70
C ILE A 378 8.23 -32.55 9.69
N LEU A 379 9.00 -32.30 10.74
CA LEU A 379 9.97 -31.23 10.82
C LEU A 379 11.35 -31.80 10.48
N GLU A 380 11.95 -31.31 9.40
CA GLU A 380 13.36 -31.52 9.10
C GLU A 380 14.18 -30.37 9.68
N VAL A 381 15.17 -30.75 10.48
CA VAL A 381 16.14 -29.87 11.11
C VAL A 381 17.49 -30.12 10.46
N THR A 382 18.02 -29.09 9.80
CA THR A 382 19.31 -29.09 9.12
C THR A 382 20.34 -28.33 9.97
N ILE A 383 21.26 -29.07 10.57
CA ILE A 383 22.36 -28.55 11.38
C ILE A 383 23.59 -28.43 10.49
N ARG A 384 23.97 -27.18 10.22
CA ARG A 384 25.14 -26.84 9.38
C ARG A 384 26.17 -25.98 10.09
N ASP A 385 25.82 -25.48 11.28
CA ASP A 385 26.68 -24.64 12.11
C ASP A 385 27.15 -25.40 13.35
N TYR A 386 28.12 -26.28 13.14
CA TYR A 386 28.73 -27.08 14.19
C TYR A 386 30.25 -27.18 14.00
N GLU A 387 30.96 -27.32 15.11
CA GLU A 387 32.42 -27.38 15.23
C GLU A 387 32.79 -28.64 16.02
N PRO A 388 32.57 -29.83 15.45
CA PRO A 388 32.52 -31.05 16.22
C PRO A 388 33.92 -31.45 16.67
N THR A 389 33.99 -32.03 17.86
CA THR A 389 35.25 -32.50 18.45
C THR A 389 35.30 -33.99 18.73
N ASP A 390 34.13 -34.62 18.79
CA ASP A 390 33.97 -36.01 19.22
C ASP A 390 33.59 -36.91 18.03
N PHE A 391 33.16 -36.30 16.92
CA PHE A 391 32.83 -36.92 15.64
C PHE A 391 33.24 -35.96 14.51
N LEU A 392 33.44 -36.46 13.29
CA LEU A 392 33.72 -35.64 12.09
C LEU A 392 34.82 -34.57 12.28
N ALA A 393 35.81 -34.84 13.14
CA ALA A 393 36.83 -33.85 13.50
C ALA A 393 37.83 -33.64 12.36
N ASN A 394 38.13 -34.70 11.59
CA ASN A 394 38.97 -34.58 10.40
C ASN A 394 38.22 -33.90 9.26
N THR A 395 36.95 -34.26 9.08
CA THR A 395 36.04 -33.62 8.13
C THR A 395 35.94 -32.12 8.39
N TYR A 396 35.70 -31.71 9.64
CA TYR A 396 35.63 -30.28 9.96
C TYR A 396 36.93 -29.53 9.61
N LYS A 397 38.10 -30.11 9.91
CA LYS A 397 39.41 -29.51 9.57
C LYS A 397 39.61 -29.37 8.06
N GLU A 398 39.20 -30.34 7.26
CA GLU A 398 39.28 -30.24 5.81
C GLU A 398 38.38 -29.12 5.29
N TYR A 399 37.11 -29.09 5.73
CA TYR A 399 36.12 -28.13 5.24
C TYR A 399 36.41 -26.70 5.69
N GLN A 400 37.14 -26.50 6.79
CA GLN A 400 37.68 -25.18 7.15
C GLN A 400 38.51 -24.55 6.03
N SER A 401 39.22 -25.37 5.23
CA SER A 401 40.05 -24.87 4.13
C SER A 401 39.24 -24.35 2.95
N TYR A 402 37.96 -24.73 2.83
CA TYR A 402 37.08 -24.33 1.73
C TYR A 402 36.42 -22.95 1.95
N GLY A 403 36.48 -22.40 3.17
CA GLY A 403 36.07 -21.02 3.46
C GLY A 403 34.55 -20.80 3.53
N ASP A 404 33.75 -21.87 3.55
CA ASP A 404 32.30 -21.77 3.73
C ASP A 404 31.94 -21.19 5.11
N THR A 405 30.83 -20.43 5.17
CA THR A 405 30.25 -19.96 6.43
C THR A 405 28.76 -20.31 6.45
N PRO A 406 28.29 -21.12 7.42
CA PRO A 406 29.08 -21.91 8.39
C PRO A 406 29.98 -22.97 7.72
N VAL A 407 31.06 -23.42 8.40
CA VAL A 407 32.06 -24.35 7.83
C VAL A 407 31.43 -25.65 7.30
N MET A 408 30.45 -26.20 8.02
CA MET A 408 29.80 -27.46 7.65
C MET A 408 28.55 -27.25 6.78
N LYS A 409 28.47 -26.14 6.02
CA LYS A 409 27.34 -25.82 5.15
C LYS A 409 27.05 -26.89 4.09
N THR A 410 28.10 -27.49 3.54
CA THR A 410 28.02 -28.53 2.50
C THR A 410 28.05 -29.96 3.06
N MET A 411 28.29 -30.11 4.37
CA MET A 411 28.24 -31.36 5.12
C MET A 411 27.27 -31.26 6.31
N PRO A 412 25.97 -30.97 6.07
CA PRO A 412 25.02 -30.79 7.16
C PRO A 412 24.65 -32.14 7.81
N ILE A 413 24.23 -32.07 9.07
CA ILE A 413 23.51 -33.13 9.77
C ILE A 413 22.02 -32.87 9.64
N ARG A 414 21.23 -33.87 9.24
CA ARG A 414 19.77 -33.75 9.11
C ARG A 414 19.05 -34.70 10.07
N TYR A 415 18.15 -34.14 10.86
CA TYR A 415 17.24 -34.89 11.71
C TYR A 415 15.81 -34.64 11.30
N HIS A 416 15.00 -35.68 11.36
CA HIS A 416 13.55 -35.56 11.28
C HIS A 416 12.95 -35.68 12.67
N PHE A 417 11.95 -34.85 12.92
CA PHE A 417 11.06 -34.91 14.07
C PHE A 417 9.62 -35.01 13.55
N GLU A 418 8.79 -35.81 14.22
CA GLU A 418 7.36 -35.93 13.93
C GLU A 418 6.59 -35.06 14.94
N ARG A 419 5.46 -34.45 14.52
CA ARG A 419 4.59 -33.72 15.44
C ARG A 419 4.19 -34.66 16.61
N ALA A 420 4.39 -34.20 17.84
CA ALA A 420 3.84 -34.86 19.02
C ALA A 420 2.37 -34.44 19.18
N ASN A 421 1.48 -35.42 19.37
CA ASN A 421 0.04 -35.20 19.53
C ASN A 421 -0.29 -34.52 20.85
#